data_AF-A0A0D0EMU6-F1
#
_entry.id   AF-A0A0D0EMU6-F1
#
_cell.length_a   1.000
_cell.length_b   1.000
_cell.length_c   1.000
_cell.angle_alpha   90.00
_cell.angle_beta   90.00
_cell.angle_gamma   90.00
#
_symmetry.space_group_name_H-M   'P 1'
#
loop_
_entity.id
_entity.type
_entity.pdbx_description
1 polymer ?
#
loop_
_entity_poly.entity_id
_entity_poly.type
_entity_poly.pdbx_seq_one_letter_code
_entity_poly.pdbx_strand_id
1 'polypeptide(L)'
;MSKRDLKKYLGELNKTQLEEQILELYEKFSPVKTYYDFVFNPKEDKLLQECKVKISQEYFPIKKPGSKRRPKAKMRRSVAQKYIKHFILLGVDPFVIADIMLYNIEIAQTYSSQNLIKQELFYKSMLNSFEQAVNFSISNGILHDFKERILAIEQETIQQKWKNKYDFEAILEKHDL
;
A
#
# COMPACT_ATOMS: atom_id res chain seq x y z
N MET A 1 9.81 -6.57 30.93
CA MET A 1 11.17 -6.15 30.51
C MET A 1 11.02 -4.96 29.57
N SER A 2 11.64 -3.83 29.90
CA SER A 2 11.60 -2.60 29.08
C SER A 2 12.67 -2.64 27.95
N LYS A 3 12.60 -1.70 26.99
CA LYS A 3 13.66 -1.51 25.97
C LYS A 3 15.04 -1.31 26.61
N ARG A 4 15.10 -0.64 27.76
CA ARG A 4 16.34 -0.42 28.51
C ARG A 4 16.89 -1.72 29.08
N ASP A 5 16.02 -2.54 29.66
CA ASP A 5 16.40 -3.83 30.25
C ASP A 5 16.89 -4.81 29.18
N LEU A 6 16.21 -4.86 28.02
CA LEU A 6 16.63 -5.67 26.89
C LEU A 6 18.01 -5.23 26.39
N LYS A 7 18.27 -3.92 26.28
CA LYS A 7 19.59 -3.41 25.85
C LYS A 7 20.69 -3.82 26.82
N LYS A 8 20.43 -3.79 28.13
CA LYS A 8 21.38 -4.25 29.14
C LYS A 8 21.66 -5.76 28.98
N TYR A 9 20.61 -6.57 28.89
CA TYR A 9 20.72 -8.02 28.69
C TYR A 9 21.53 -8.37 27.44
N LEU A 10 21.24 -7.74 26.29
CA LEU A 10 22.00 -7.97 25.05
C LEU A 10 23.48 -7.58 25.17
N GLY A 11 23.79 -6.57 25.99
CA GLY A 11 25.17 -6.15 26.25
C GLY A 11 25.98 -7.12 27.12
N GLU A 12 25.30 -8.05 27.80
CA GLU A 12 25.93 -9.11 28.61
C GLU A 12 26.20 -10.38 27.79
N LEU A 13 25.64 -10.49 26.58
CA LEU A 13 25.81 -11.66 25.71
C LEU A 13 27.07 -11.58 24.84
N ASN A 14 27.69 -12.73 24.60
CA ASN A 14 28.76 -12.86 23.62
C ASN A 14 28.21 -13.01 22.19
N LYS A 15 29.10 -12.95 21.19
CA LYS A 15 28.73 -13.04 19.76
C LYS A 15 27.92 -14.29 19.44
N THR A 16 28.35 -15.47 19.90
CA THR A 16 27.67 -16.75 19.63
C THR A 16 26.27 -16.78 20.22
N GLN A 17 26.10 -16.29 21.45
CA GLN A 17 24.78 -16.21 22.10
C GLN A 17 23.84 -15.24 21.36
N LEU A 18 24.37 -14.12 20.85
CA LEU A 18 23.61 -13.19 20.03
C LEU A 18 23.19 -13.82 18.69
N GLU A 19 24.09 -14.57 18.04
CA GLU A 19 23.80 -15.29 16.81
C GLU A 19 22.70 -16.33 17.00
N GLU A 20 22.81 -17.17 18.05
CA GLU A 20 21.78 -18.15 18.42
C GLU A 20 20.43 -17.49 18.70
N GLN A 21 20.43 -16.37 19.42
CA GLN A 21 19.20 -15.64 19.71
C GLN A 21 18.55 -15.10 18.43
N ILE A 22 19.32 -14.55 17.49
CA ILE A 22 18.79 -14.06 16.20
C ILE A 22 18.22 -15.23 15.38
N LEU A 23 18.90 -16.38 15.35
CA LEU A 23 18.42 -17.57 14.66
C LEU A 23 17.12 -18.09 15.29
N GLU A 24 17.02 -18.13 16.62
CA GLU A 24 15.77 -18.51 17.30
C GLU A 24 14.64 -17.55 16.91
N LEU A 25 14.89 -16.23 16.87
CA LEU A 25 13.90 -15.26 16.43
C LEU A 25 13.46 -15.50 14.98
N TYR A 26 14.40 -15.81 14.09
CA TYR A 26 14.13 -16.12 12.68
C TYR A 26 13.29 -17.39 12.51
N GLU A 27 13.58 -18.45 13.27
CA GLU A 27 12.84 -19.71 13.21
C GLU A 27 11.45 -19.61 13.83
N LYS A 28 11.33 -18.88 14.94
CA LYS A 28 10.11 -18.80 15.76
C LYS A 28 9.09 -17.81 15.24
N PHE A 29 9.54 -16.71 14.63
CA PHE A 29 8.66 -15.61 14.23
C PHE A 29 8.66 -15.41 12.71
N SER A 30 7.55 -15.79 12.07
CA SER A 30 7.33 -15.57 10.63
C SER A 30 7.60 -14.13 10.15
N PRO A 31 7.26 -13.05 10.89
CA PRO A 31 7.62 -11.69 10.49
C PRO A 31 9.14 -11.45 10.40
N VAL A 32 9.92 -12.02 11.32
CA VAL A 32 11.39 -11.89 11.33
C VAL A 32 11.98 -12.64 10.14
N LYS A 33 11.48 -13.85 9.88
CA LYS A 33 11.84 -14.60 8.68
C LYS A 33 11.56 -13.82 7.39
N THR A 34 10.35 -13.27 7.27
CA THR A 34 9.94 -12.49 6.08
C THR A 34 10.82 -11.26 5.89
N TYR A 35 11.20 -10.57 6.97
CA TYR A 35 12.11 -9.44 6.91
C TYR A 35 13.49 -9.86 6.38
N TYR A 36 14.11 -10.92 6.94
CA TYR A 36 15.41 -11.37 6.46
C TYR A 36 15.36 -11.91 5.02
N ASP A 37 14.33 -12.68 4.67
CA ASP A 37 14.11 -13.15 3.30
C ASP A 37 14.04 -11.98 2.31
N PHE A 38 13.37 -10.88 2.70
CA PHE A 38 13.31 -9.66 1.92
C PHE A 38 14.69 -8.96 1.86
N VAL A 39 15.36 -8.73 2.98
CA VAL A 39 16.67 -8.05 3.00
C VAL A 39 17.72 -8.78 2.14
N PHE A 40 17.72 -10.11 2.15
CA PHE A 40 18.69 -10.90 1.36
C PHE A 40 18.23 -11.15 -0.08
N ASN A 41 16.93 -11.10 -0.37
CA ASN A 41 16.38 -11.39 -1.68
C ASN A 41 15.08 -10.59 -1.93
N PRO A 42 15.18 -9.27 -2.13
CA PRO A 42 14.05 -8.36 -1.98
C PRO A 42 12.95 -8.55 -3.04
N LYS A 43 13.29 -9.11 -4.22
CA LYS A 43 12.35 -9.42 -5.33
C LYS A 43 11.23 -8.37 -5.49
N GLU A 44 11.57 -7.09 -5.36
CA GLU A 44 10.59 -6.00 -5.23
C GLU A 44 9.65 -5.94 -6.43
N ASP A 45 10.20 -6.08 -7.64
CA ASP A 45 9.41 -6.13 -8.88
C ASP A 45 8.35 -7.22 -8.85
N LYS A 46 8.70 -8.41 -8.37
CA LYS A 46 7.76 -9.53 -8.29
C LYS A 46 6.68 -9.26 -7.23
N LEU A 47 7.06 -8.74 -6.07
CA LEU A 47 6.12 -8.38 -5.01
C LEU A 47 5.16 -7.27 -5.45
N LEU A 48 5.68 -6.27 -6.16
CA LEU A 48 4.92 -5.18 -6.75
C LEU A 48 3.90 -5.70 -7.75
N GLN A 49 4.33 -6.54 -8.70
CA GLN A 49 3.44 -7.12 -9.72
C GLN A 49 2.35 -7.99 -9.09
N GLU A 50 2.71 -8.87 -8.16
CA GLU A 50 1.74 -9.70 -7.44
C GLU A 50 0.74 -8.84 -6.66
N CYS A 51 1.21 -7.78 -6.00
CA CYS A 51 0.35 -6.83 -5.29
C CYS A 51 -0.64 -6.13 -6.24
N LYS A 52 -0.15 -5.53 -7.33
CA LYS A 52 -0.99 -4.86 -8.33
C LYS A 52 -2.05 -5.80 -8.91
N VAL A 53 -1.68 -7.05 -9.22
CA VAL A 53 -2.64 -8.08 -9.68
C VAL A 53 -3.72 -8.37 -8.63
N LYS A 54 -3.35 -8.46 -7.34
CA LYS A 54 -4.34 -8.71 -6.28
C LYS A 54 -5.28 -7.53 -6.07
N ILE A 55 -4.76 -6.30 -6.13
CA ILE A 55 -5.56 -5.08 -6.04
C ILE A 55 -6.50 -4.97 -7.24
N SER A 56 -6.00 -5.20 -8.46
CA SER A 56 -6.80 -5.10 -9.68
C SER A 56 -7.97 -6.08 -9.68
N GLN A 57 -7.78 -7.30 -9.16
CA GLN A 57 -8.83 -8.30 -9.03
C GLN A 57 -9.97 -7.92 -8.08
N GLU A 58 -9.79 -6.92 -7.21
CA GLU A 58 -10.89 -6.40 -6.38
C GLU A 58 -11.91 -5.63 -7.22
N TYR A 59 -11.47 -5.01 -8.31
CA TYR A 59 -12.27 -4.21 -9.22
C TYR A 59 -12.61 -4.98 -10.50
N PHE A 60 -11.65 -5.75 -11.02
CA PHE A 60 -11.76 -6.52 -12.27
C PHE A 60 -11.49 -8.01 -12.00
N PRO A 61 -12.40 -8.72 -11.34
CA PRO A 61 -12.17 -10.09 -10.95
C PRO A 61 -12.15 -11.03 -12.17
N ILE A 62 -11.13 -11.90 -12.22
CA ILE A 62 -10.94 -12.84 -13.32
C ILE A 62 -11.87 -14.05 -13.14
N LYS A 63 -12.58 -14.42 -14.21
CA LYS A 63 -13.43 -15.61 -14.23
C LYS A 63 -12.55 -16.87 -14.14
N LYS A 64 -12.82 -17.72 -13.14
CA LYS A 64 -12.13 -19.01 -13.01
C LYS A 64 -12.54 -19.97 -14.16
N PRO A 65 -11.60 -20.77 -14.70
CA PRO A 65 -11.92 -21.85 -15.63
C PRO A 65 -13.03 -22.75 -15.06
N GLY A 66 -14.03 -23.09 -15.88
CA GLY A 66 -15.17 -23.92 -15.48
C GLY A 66 -16.27 -23.22 -14.66
N SER A 67 -16.09 -21.96 -14.24
CA SER A 67 -17.16 -21.23 -13.54
C SER A 67 -18.29 -20.84 -14.50
N LYS A 68 -19.55 -21.14 -14.17
CA LYS A 68 -20.72 -20.64 -14.91
C LYS A 68 -21.00 -19.15 -14.63
N ARG A 69 -20.57 -18.63 -13.47
CA ARG A 69 -20.88 -17.26 -13.03
C ARG A 69 -19.66 -16.34 -13.12
N ARG A 70 -19.86 -15.12 -13.64
CA ARG A 70 -18.84 -14.06 -13.56
C ARG A 70 -18.70 -13.59 -12.11
N PRO A 71 -17.48 -13.52 -11.56
CA PRO A 71 -17.28 -12.99 -10.23
C PRO A 71 -17.65 -11.49 -10.20
N LYS A 72 -18.15 -11.03 -9.04
CA LYS A 72 -18.49 -9.62 -8.84
C LYS A 72 -17.30 -8.87 -8.25
N ALA A 73 -17.11 -7.63 -8.70
CA ALA A 73 -16.16 -6.71 -8.08
C ALA A 73 -16.53 -6.50 -6.61
N LYS A 74 -15.52 -6.53 -5.74
CA LYS A 74 -15.70 -6.36 -4.30
C LYS A 74 -15.24 -4.99 -3.81
N MET A 75 -14.38 -4.30 -4.58
CA MET A 75 -13.92 -2.93 -4.32
C MET A 75 -13.34 -2.74 -2.90
N ARG A 76 -12.62 -3.74 -2.39
CA ARG A 76 -12.14 -3.72 -1.00
C ARG A 76 -10.80 -2.99 -0.90
N ARG A 77 -10.83 -1.74 -0.42
CA ARG A 77 -9.64 -0.96 -0.04
C ARG A 77 -8.71 -1.72 0.92
N SER A 78 -9.28 -2.54 1.82
CA SER A 78 -8.50 -3.27 2.83
C SER A 78 -7.46 -4.23 2.26
N VAL A 79 -7.63 -4.70 1.01
CA VAL A 79 -6.64 -5.53 0.34
C VAL A 79 -5.38 -4.73 0.02
N ALA A 80 -5.52 -3.57 -0.64
CA ALA A 80 -4.39 -2.68 -0.90
C ALA A 80 -3.72 -2.22 0.41
N GLN A 81 -4.52 -1.82 1.40
CA GLN A 81 -3.98 -1.36 2.70
C GLN A 81 -3.15 -2.44 3.40
N LYS A 82 -3.52 -3.71 3.28
CA LYS A 82 -2.76 -4.83 3.85
C LYS A 82 -1.36 -4.88 3.24
N TYR A 83 -1.25 -4.77 1.92
CA TYR A 83 0.04 -4.78 1.23
C TYR A 83 0.87 -3.54 1.54
N ILE A 84 0.27 -2.34 1.49
CA ILE A 84 0.97 -1.08 1.83
C ILE A 84 1.57 -1.15 3.24
N LYS A 85 0.78 -1.58 4.24
CA LYS A 85 1.29 -1.74 5.62
C LYS A 85 2.41 -2.78 5.71
N HIS A 86 2.31 -3.86 4.95
CA HIS A 86 3.34 -4.89 4.94
C HIS A 86 4.64 -4.38 4.30
N PHE A 87 4.55 -3.62 3.21
CA PHE A 87 5.72 -3.08 2.51
C PHE A 87 6.44 -2.03 3.36
N ILE A 88 5.68 -1.15 4.04
CA ILE A 88 6.24 -0.21 5.03
C ILE A 88 6.97 -0.98 6.14
N LEU A 89 6.39 -2.08 6.63
CA LEU A 89 7.02 -2.89 7.69
C LEU A 89 8.32 -3.57 7.22
N LEU A 90 8.38 -4.00 5.97
CA LEU A 90 9.57 -4.63 5.38
C LEU A 90 10.66 -3.62 5.02
N GLY A 91 10.34 -2.31 4.99
CA GLY A 91 11.28 -1.28 4.55
C GLY A 91 11.51 -1.27 3.05
N VAL A 92 10.49 -1.62 2.25
CA VAL A 92 10.51 -1.52 0.79
C VAL A 92 10.75 -0.07 0.37
N ASP A 93 11.42 0.14 -0.77
CA ASP A 93 11.65 1.46 -1.36
C ASP A 93 10.37 2.33 -1.36
N PRO A 94 10.42 3.56 -0.82
CA PRO A 94 9.30 4.51 -0.84
C PRO A 94 8.66 4.72 -2.21
N PHE A 95 9.43 4.69 -3.30
CA PHE A 95 8.90 4.81 -4.67
C PHE A 95 7.96 3.65 -5.02
N VAL A 96 8.32 2.42 -4.64
CA VAL A 96 7.48 1.24 -4.86
C VAL A 96 6.21 1.30 -4.00
N ILE A 97 6.31 1.80 -2.77
CA ILE A 97 5.16 1.95 -1.89
C ILE A 97 4.20 3.01 -2.44
N ALA A 98 4.72 4.20 -2.82
CA ALA A 98 3.93 5.28 -3.40
C ALA A 98 3.24 4.84 -4.70
N ASP A 99 3.94 4.10 -5.56
CA ASP A 99 3.38 3.54 -6.79
C ASP A 99 2.16 2.65 -6.52
N ILE A 100 2.20 1.79 -5.49
CA ILE A 100 1.05 0.96 -5.08
C ILE A 100 -0.09 1.82 -4.51
N MET A 101 0.23 2.82 -3.69
CA MET A 101 -0.77 3.69 -3.08
C MET A 101 -1.59 4.44 -4.14
N LEU A 102 -0.91 4.98 -5.16
CA LEU A 102 -1.54 5.67 -6.28
C LEU A 102 -2.25 4.69 -7.22
N TYR A 103 -1.63 3.55 -7.55
CA TYR A 103 -2.24 2.50 -8.37
C TYR A 103 -3.58 2.02 -7.81
N ASN A 104 -3.70 1.89 -6.49
CA ASN A 104 -4.96 1.50 -5.85
C ASN A 104 -6.11 2.50 -6.12
N ILE A 105 -5.81 3.79 -6.29
CA ILE A 105 -6.80 4.82 -6.60
C ILE A 105 -7.09 4.82 -8.10
N GLU A 106 -6.05 4.78 -8.93
CA GLU A 106 -6.16 4.77 -10.40
C GLU A 106 -7.00 3.60 -10.91
N ILE A 107 -6.81 2.40 -10.35
CA ILE A 107 -7.60 1.23 -10.74
C ILE A 107 -9.05 1.33 -10.27
N ALA A 108 -9.30 2.02 -9.16
CA ALA A 108 -10.65 2.29 -8.68
C ALA A 108 -11.36 3.31 -9.59
N GLN A 109 -10.64 4.35 -10.03
CA GLN A 109 -11.11 5.33 -11.01
C GLN A 109 -11.40 4.68 -12.37
N THR A 110 -10.50 3.80 -12.83
CA THR A 110 -10.71 3.01 -14.05
C THR A 110 -12.02 2.22 -13.95
N TYR A 111 -12.28 1.60 -12.79
CA TYR A 111 -13.53 0.86 -12.57
C TYR A 111 -14.77 1.76 -12.52
N SER A 112 -14.73 2.88 -11.80
CA SER A 112 -15.88 3.80 -11.69
C SER A 112 -16.18 4.56 -12.98
N SER A 113 -15.21 4.74 -13.89
CA SER A 113 -15.45 5.32 -15.21
C SER A 113 -16.44 4.48 -16.05
N GLN A 114 -16.47 3.17 -15.81
CA GLN A 114 -17.32 2.21 -16.54
C GLN A 114 -18.53 1.74 -15.73
N ASN A 115 -18.58 2.05 -14.42
CA ASN A 115 -19.55 1.48 -13.50
C ASN A 115 -20.08 2.54 -12.53
N LEU A 116 -21.41 2.71 -12.47
CA LEU A 116 -22.03 3.61 -11.50
C LEU A 116 -21.82 3.11 -10.06
N ILE A 117 -21.10 3.90 -9.26
CA ILE A 117 -20.86 3.61 -7.84
C ILE A 117 -21.86 4.37 -6.97
N LYS A 118 -22.78 3.62 -6.35
CA LYS A 118 -23.80 4.18 -5.44
C LYS A 118 -23.32 4.28 -3.99
N GLN A 119 -22.30 3.52 -3.61
CA GLN A 119 -21.86 3.43 -2.22
C GLN A 119 -21.02 4.65 -1.83
N GLU A 120 -21.49 5.45 -0.87
CA GLU A 120 -20.75 6.66 -0.43
C GLU A 120 -19.41 6.32 0.24
N LEU A 121 -19.36 5.17 0.91
CA LEU A 121 -18.14 4.65 1.54
C LEU A 121 -17.00 4.43 0.54
N PHE A 122 -17.30 4.16 -0.74
CA PHE A 122 -16.29 4.06 -1.79
C PHE A 122 -15.51 5.36 -1.91
N TYR A 123 -16.21 6.47 -2.15
CA TYR A 123 -15.62 7.80 -2.35
C TYR A 123 -14.81 8.24 -1.13
N LYS A 124 -15.38 8.11 0.08
CA LYS A 124 -14.68 8.40 1.33
C LYS A 124 -13.40 7.57 1.48
N SER A 125 -13.43 6.30 1.10
CA SER A 125 -12.27 5.41 1.20
C SER A 125 -11.17 5.76 0.18
N MET A 126 -11.54 6.26 -1.00
CA MET A 126 -10.58 6.72 -2.01
C MET A 126 -9.93 8.03 -1.61
N LEU A 127 -10.69 9.00 -1.08
CA LEU A 127 -10.15 10.23 -0.50
C LEU A 127 -9.12 9.94 0.60
N ASN A 128 -9.47 9.06 1.56
CA ASN A 128 -8.53 8.64 2.60
C ASN A 128 -7.27 7.96 2.04
N SER A 129 -7.36 7.28 0.89
CA SER A 129 -6.19 6.66 0.25
C SER A 129 -5.33 7.71 -0.43
N PHE A 130 -5.96 8.70 -1.06
CA PHE A 130 -5.30 9.82 -1.71
C PHE A 130 -4.54 10.69 -0.70
N GLU A 131 -5.20 11.10 0.39
CA GLU A 131 -4.56 11.86 1.46
C GLU A 131 -3.37 11.09 2.05
N GLN A 132 -3.48 9.78 2.24
CA GLN A 132 -2.37 8.95 2.70
C GLN A 132 -1.23 8.91 1.68
N ALA A 133 -1.51 8.81 0.39
CA ALA A 133 -0.50 8.77 -0.67
C ALA A 133 0.27 10.10 -0.78
N VAL A 134 -0.46 11.22 -0.73
CA VAL A 134 0.14 12.57 -0.75
C VAL A 134 1.04 12.77 0.48
N ASN A 135 0.50 12.52 1.68
CA ASN A 135 1.28 12.65 2.93
C ASN A 135 2.50 11.72 2.98
N PHE A 136 2.37 10.49 2.48
CA PHE A 136 3.48 9.55 2.39
C PHE A 136 4.55 10.08 1.43
N SER A 137 4.15 10.59 0.27
CA SER A 137 5.09 11.12 -0.73
C SER A 137 5.84 12.36 -0.22
N ILE A 138 5.16 13.24 0.52
CA ILE A 138 5.77 14.39 1.20
C ILE A 138 6.78 13.92 2.25
N SER A 139 6.35 13.01 3.14
CA SER A 139 7.17 12.57 4.28
C SER A 139 8.45 11.84 3.86
N ASN A 140 8.46 11.25 2.65
CA ASN A 140 9.61 10.57 2.08
C ASN A 140 10.38 11.43 1.06
N GLY A 141 9.96 12.67 0.80
CA GLY A 141 10.66 13.57 -0.13
C GLY A 141 10.53 13.20 -1.61
N ILE A 142 9.54 12.39 -1.99
CA ILE A 142 9.32 11.86 -3.35
C ILE A 142 8.09 12.48 -4.04
N LEU A 143 7.53 13.55 -3.48
CA LEU A 143 6.30 14.16 -3.99
C LEU A 143 6.41 14.60 -5.46
N HIS A 144 7.55 15.20 -5.81
CA HIS A 144 7.77 15.72 -7.16
C HIS A 144 7.68 14.60 -8.22
N ASP A 145 8.24 13.43 -7.91
CA ASP A 145 8.26 12.27 -8.81
C ASP A 145 6.86 11.74 -9.14
N PHE A 146 5.90 11.96 -8.23
CA PHE A 146 4.52 11.51 -8.37
C PHE A 146 3.53 12.65 -8.62
N LYS A 147 3.99 13.91 -8.73
CA LYS A 147 3.12 15.09 -8.87
C LYS A 147 2.14 14.95 -10.03
N GLU A 148 2.62 14.53 -11.21
CA GLU A 148 1.76 14.35 -12.39
C GLU A 148 0.65 13.34 -12.14
N ARG A 149 0.95 12.19 -11.50
CA ARG A 149 -0.05 11.16 -11.17
C ARG A 149 -1.05 11.65 -10.12
N ILE A 150 -0.57 12.38 -9.11
CA ILE A 150 -1.41 12.95 -8.06
C ILE A 150 -2.42 13.95 -8.65
N LEU A 151 -1.95 14.86 -9.50
CA LEU A 151 -2.81 15.82 -10.21
C LEU A 151 -3.78 15.11 -11.15
N ALA A 152 -3.33 14.10 -11.89
CA ALA A 152 -4.19 13.32 -12.78
C ALA A 152 -5.32 12.60 -12.01
N ILE A 153 -5.03 12.04 -10.83
CA ILE A 153 -6.05 11.43 -9.97
C ILE A 153 -7.10 12.47 -9.56
N GLU A 154 -6.69 13.65 -9.11
CA GLU A 154 -7.63 14.70 -8.71
C GLU A 154 -8.52 15.13 -9.89
N GLN A 155 -7.92 15.40 -11.05
CA GLN A 155 -8.64 15.77 -12.27
C GLN A 155 -9.63 14.69 -12.71
N GLU A 156 -9.25 13.42 -12.61
CA GLU A 156 -10.15 12.30 -12.92
C GLU A 156 -11.36 12.26 -11.97
N THR A 157 -11.21 12.67 -10.70
CA THR A 157 -12.39 12.81 -9.80
C THR A 157 -13.36 13.90 -10.26
N ILE A 158 -12.84 15.02 -10.81
CA ILE A 158 -13.65 16.09 -11.39
C ILE A 158 -14.39 15.57 -12.63
N GLN A 159 -13.66 14.94 -13.56
CA GLN A 159 -14.20 14.43 -14.82
C GLN A 159 -15.30 13.39 -14.59
N GLN A 160 -15.09 12.47 -13.64
CA GLN A 160 -16.10 11.48 -13.24
C GLN A 160 -17.21 12.05 -12.33
N LYS A 161 -17.15 13.34 -11.99
CA LYS A 161 -18.11 14.04 -11.13
C LYS A 161 -18.28 13.35 -9.77
N TRP A 162 -17.19 12.89 -9.17
CA TRP A 162 -17.22 12.31 -7.83
C TRP A 162 -17.78 13.33 -6.83
N LYS A 163 -18.54 12.83 -5.84
CA LYS A 163 -19.25 13.67 -4.86
C LYS A 163 -18.29 14.50 -4.00
N ASN A 164 -17.09 13.99 -3.77
CA ASN A 164 -16.06 14.52 -2.89
C ASN A 164 -14.87 15.14 -3.66
N LYS A 165 -15.03 15.49 -4.93
CA LYS A 165 -13.94 16.07 -5.75
C LYS A 165 -13.27 17.30 -5.10
N TYR A 166 -14.05 18.18 -4.47
CA TYR A 166 -13.54 19.37 -3.78
C TYR A 166 -12.67 19.02 -2.55
N ASP A 167 -12.88 17.85 -1.95
CA ASP A 167 -12.03 17.38 -0.85
C ASP A 167 -10.65 16.94 -1.36
N PHE A 168 -10.55 16.46 -2.62
CA PHE A 168 -9.25 16.14 -3.24
C PHE A 168 -8.48 17.43 -3.56
N GLU A 169 -9.15 18.43 -4.14
CA GLU A 169 -8.60 19.76 -4.42
C GLU A 169 -8.04 20.42 -3.15
N ALA A 170 -8.84 20.44 -2.06
CA ALA A 170 -8.41 21.02 -0.79
C ALA A 170 -7.17 20.35 -0.17
N ILE A 171 -6.94 19.05 -0.42
CA ILE A 171 -5.72 18.37 0.01
C ILE A 171 -4.51 18.90 -0.76
N LEU A 172 -4.65 19.15 -2.05
CA LEU A 172 -3.55 19.67 -2.89
C LEU A 172 -3.22 21.11 -2.57
N GLU A 173 -4.24 21.96 -2.42
CA GLU A 173 -4.07 23.37 -2.04
C GLU A 173 -3.30 23.53 -0.73
N LYS A 174 -3.59 22.67 0.26
CA LYS A 174 -2.89 22.65 1.55
C LYS A 174 -1.38 22.37 1.43
N HIS A 175 -0.95 21.76 0.33
CA HIS A 175 0.43 21.36 0.08
C HIS A 175 1.09 22.14 -1.08
N ASP A 176 0.49 23.26 -1.49
CA ASP A 176 0.96 24.13 -2.58
C ASP A 176 1.19 23.37 -3.91
N LEU A 177 0.32 22.38 -4.20
CA LEU A 177 0.41 21.52 -5.39
C LEU A 177 -0.37 22.00 -6.59
#